data_AF-A0A6P0IGF9-F1
#
_entry.id   AF-A0A6P0IGF9-F1
#
_cell.length_a   1.000
_cell.length_b   1.000
_cell.length_c   1.000
_cell.angle_alpha   90.00
_cell.angle_beta   90.00
_cell.angle_gamma   90.00
#
_symmetry.space_group_name_H-M   'P 1'
#
loop_
_entity.id
_entity.type
_entity.pdbx_description
1 polymer ?
#
loop_
_entity_poly.entity_id
_entity_poly.type
_entity_poly.pdbx_seq_one_letter_code
_entity_poly.pdbx_strand_id
1 'polypeptide(L)'
;NGDRETKKTDYQFFTVEVLRKYNLNSPSKSRLDDWVYYQTKQNPKLKDFLSERGLCFLSDWALLNRARPTQFEQLLPRDRNILEAFHGVYRRDRRQQPGKKARRCPDPTQAQLEEMSHLLQEKSVIVNSLVQLRDELKHLARVLRRYDIWIRSGFPPSESLEVSDSDTGRNRELPDQNFTNTLDAIARQELQQFCSQQLIACLDLGIEQGLTDRITKLERSRSYARFASKVISGLELIYCHGKSQAEIASILGMTNQSQVSRVLNPKDLLNRVRFWTIDKLFHIISHAAHQFNLANMSRDPDYFRNLMEHLEAFVDAEVFQEAAAEIMTGKKCSTNSLYTQRLCRYLEKAKQENHD
;
A
#
# COMPACT_ATOMS: atom_id res chain seq x y z
N ASN A 1 27.88 -64.53 6.08
CA ASN A 1 27.07 -64.22 4.89
C ASN A 1 25.88 -63.40 5.32
N GLY A 2 25.96 -62.07 5.14
CA GLY A 2 24.98 -61.13 5.66
C GLY A 2 23.84 -60.90 4.67
N ASP A 3 22.63 -61.26 5.09
CA ASP A 3 21.37 -60.86 4.48
C ASP A 3 21.23 -59.33 4.52
N ARG A 4 21.10 -58.70 3.37
CA ARG A 4 20.59 -57.33 3.25
C ARG A 4 19.13 -57.42 2.84
N GLU A 5 18.24 -57.43 3.84
CA GLU A 5 16.84 -57.09 3.64
C GLU A 5 16.74 -55.67 3.06
N THR A 6 16.41 -55.57 1.78
CA THR A 6 15.99 -54.30 1.17
C THR A 6 14.65 -53.91 1.75
N LYS A 7 14.67 -52.97 2.71
CA LYS A 7 13.47 -52.30 3.22
C LYS A 7 12.65 -51.77 2.05
N LYS A 8 11.45 -52.33 1.85
CA LYS A 8 10.43 -51.81 0.94
C LYS A 8 10.10 -50.39 1.38
N THR A 9 10.57 -49.40 0.63
CA THR A 9 10.08 -48.04 0.77
C THR A 9 8.66 -47.99 0.20
N ASP A 10 7.69 -47.58 1.03
CA ASP A 10 6.27 -47.42 0.67
C ASP A 10 6.02 -46.27 -0.35
N TYR A 11 7.09 -45.74 -0.93
CA TYR A 11 7.05 -44.64 -1.87
C TYR A 11 6.98 -45.19 -3.31
N GLN A 12 5.77 -45.30 -3.85
CA GLN A 12 5.58 -45.62 -5.27
C GLN A 12 5.76 -44.37 -6.13
N PHE A 13 6.73 -44.41 -7.04
CA PHE A 13 6.92 -43.37 -8.03
C PHE A 13 5.74 -43.32 -9.02
N PHE A 14 5.24 -42.12 -9.31
CA PHE A 14 4.15 -41.89 -10.27
C PHE A 14 4.44 -42.50 -11.65
N THR A 15 5.70 -42.45 -12.09
CA THR A 15 6.16 -43.06 -13.35
C THR A 15 5.93 -44.57 -13.39
N VAL A 16 6.16 -45.27 -12.27
CA VAL A 16 5.93 -46.71 -12.14
C VAL A 16 4.44 -47.03 -12.11
N GLU A 17 3.62 -46.17 -11.52
CA GLU A 17 2.15 -46.31 -11.49
C GLU A 17 1.52 -46.12 -12.88
N VAL A 18 2.00 -45.14 -13.66
CA VAL A 18 1.54 -44.87 -15.04
C VAL A 18 1.86 -46.03 -15.97
N LEU A 19 3.05 -46.62 -15.84
CA LEU A 19 3.45 -47.81 -16.61
C LEU A 19 2.70 -49.07 -16.18
N ARG A 20 2.44 -49.24 -14.88
CA ARG A 20 1.66 -50.38 -14.36
C ARG A 20 0.21 -50.38 -14.83
N LYS A 21 -0.38 -49.19 -14.99
CA LYS A 21 -1.78 -49.01 -15.46
C LYS A 21 -1.89 -48.97 -16.99
N TYR A 22 -0.77 -48.93 -17.72
CA TYR A 22 -0.79 -48.94 -19.18
C TYR A 22 -1.04 -50.35 -19.70
N ASN A 23 -2.12 -50.53 -20.47
CA ASN A 23 -2.48 -51.81 -21.05
C ASN A 23 -2.30 -51.77 -22.57
N LEU A 24 -1.29 -52.48 -23.08
CA LEU A 24 -1.00 -52.58 -24.51
C LEU A 24 -2.12 -53.21 -25.35
N ASN A 25 -3.03 -53.97 -24.72
CA ASN A 25 -4.08 -54.73 -25.41
C ASN A 25 -5.47 -54.04 -25.38
N SER A 26 -5.54 -52.78 -24.99
CA SER A 26 -6.81 -52.03 -24.97
C SER A 26 -7.21 -51.57 -26.39
N PRO A 27 -8.51 -51.64 -26.76
CA PRO A 27 -8.97 -51.34 -28.13
C PRO A 27 -8.77 -49.87 -28.57
N SER A 28 -8.57 -48.95 -27.62
CA SER A 28 -8.15 -47.57 -27.87
C SER A 28 -6.62 -47.49 -27.85
N LYS A 29 -5.98 -47.81 -28.99
CA LYS A 29 -4.52 -47.72 -29.22
C LYS A 29 -4.02 -46.28 -29.06
N SER A 30 -3.85 -45.85 -27.82
CA SER A 30 -3.18 -44.60 -27.48
C SER A 30 -1.69 -44.91 -27.43
N ARG A 31 -0.84 -44.13 -28.11
CA ARG A 31 0.61 -44.28 -27.96
C ARG A 31 0.96 -44.06 -26.48
N LEU A 32 2.00 -44.74 -26.00
CA LEU A 32 2.44 -44.60 -24.61
C LEU A 32 2.65 -43.13 -24.24
N ASP A 33 3.17 -42.33 -25.17
CA ASP A 33 3.38 -40.89 -25.01
C ASP A 33 2.07 -40.12 -24.73
N ASP A 34 1.02 -40.39 -25.52
CA ASP A 34 -0.29 -39.76 -25.33
C ASP A 34 -0.93 -40.21 -24.01
N TRP A 35 -0.81 -41.49 -23.67
CA TRP A 35 -1.29 -42.04 -22.40
C TRP A 35 -0.60 -41.37 -21.20
N VAL A 36 0.73 -41.28 -21.24
CA VAL A 36 1.53 -40.61 -20.21
C VAL A 36 1.15 -39.14 -20.11
N TYR A 37 0.94 -38.45 -21.23
CA TYR A 37 0.48 -37.06 -21.27
C TYR A 37 -0.89 -36.90 -20.60
N TYR A 38 -1.87 -37.75 -20.92
CA TYR A 38 -3.20 -37.70 -20.31
C TYR A 38 -3.17 -38.02 -18.81
N GLN A 39 -2.41 -39.02 -18.39
CA GLN A 39 -2.28 -39.38 -16.97
C GLN A 39 -1.59 -38.27 -16.18
N THR A 40 -0.54 -37.65 -16.73
CA THR A 40 0.16 -36.52 -16.10
C THR A 40 -0.77 -35.31 -15.97
N LYS A 41 -1.56 -35.00 -17.01
CA LYS A 41 -2.54 -33.90 -17.02
C LYS A 41 -3.72 -34.14 -16.08
N GLN A 42 -4.04 -35.39 -15.77
CA GLN A 42 -5.15 -35.73 -14.88
C GLN A 42 -4.74 -35.96 -13.43
N ASN A 43 -3.46 -36.15 -13.14
CA ASN A 43 -2.93 -36.44 -11.82
C ASN A 43 -3.29 -35.33 -10.80
N PRO A 44 -4.06 -35.65 -9.73
CA PRO A 44 -4.47 -34.68 -8.72
C PRO A 44 -3.28 -34.14 -7.92
N LYS A 45 -2.29 -34.98 -7.55
CA LYS A 45 -1.10 -34.55 -6.80
C LYS A 45 -0.25 -33.55 -7.59
N LEU A 46 -0.15 -33.72 -8.91
CA LEU A 46 0.52 -32.75 -9.78
C LEU A 46 -0.28 -31.45 -9.91
N LYS A 47 -1.61 -31.52 -10.02
CA LYS A 47 -2.45 -30.32 -10.03
C LYS A 47 -2.38 -29.57 -8.70
N ASP A 48 -2.35 -30.29 -7.59
CA ASP A 48 -2.23 -29.71 -6.25
C ASP A 48 -0.87 -29.03 -6.10
N PHE A 49 0.22 -29.72 -6.45
CA PHE A 49 1.57 -29.15 -6.48
C PHE A 49 1.71 -27.93 -7.40
N LEU A 50 1.13 -27.98 -8.60
CA LEU A 50 1.11 -26.85 -9.53
C LEU A 50 0.27 -25.69 -8.96
N SER A 51 -0.84 -25.99 -8.27
CA SER A 51 -1.65 -24.99 -7.60
C SER A 51 -0.95 -24.35 -6.39
N GLU A 52 -0.12 -25.11 -5.66
CA GLU A 52 0.76 -24.61 -4.59
C GLU A 52 1.83 -23.66 -5.14
N ARG A 53 2.27 -23.87 -6.38
CA ARG A 53 3.19 -23.00 -7.12
C ARG A 53 2.48 -21.91 -7.95
N GLY A 54 1.17 -21.75 -7.76
CA GLY A 54 0.37 -20.68 -8.36
C GLY A 54 -0.12 -20.91 -9.80
N LEU A 55 0.15 -22.08 -10.36
CA LEU A 55 -0.43 -22.53 -11.63
C LEU A 55 -1.81 -23.15 -11.39
N CYS A 56 -2.75 -22.30 -10.96
CA CYS A 56 -4.15 -22.67 -10.76
C CYS A 56 -4.89 -22.71 -12.11
N PHE A 57 -5.40 -23.88 -12.51
CA PHE A 57 -6.25 -24.04 -13.71
C PHE A 57 -7.69 -23.48 -13.55
N LEU A 58 -7.92 -22.60 -12.57
CA LEU A 58 -9.21 -21.94 -12.34
C LEU A 58 -9.34 -20.74 -13.29
N SER A 59 -10.47 -20.65 -13.99
CA SER A 59 -10.78 -19.45 -14.77
C SER A 59 -10.96 -18.24 -13.85
N ASP A 60 -10.75 -17.04 -14.39
CA ASP A 60 -10.87 -15.77 -13.67
C ASP A 60 -12.24 -15.65 -12.95
N TRP A 61 -13.30 -16.13 -13.59
CA TRP A 61 -14.66 -16.16 -13.03
C TRP A 61 -14.85 -17.22 -11.93
N ALA A 62 -14.12 -18.33 -12.00
CA ALA A 62 -14.11 -19.33 -10.93
C ALA A 62 -13.41 -18.80 -9.68
N LEU A 63 -12.38 -17.98 -9.86
CA LEU A 63 -11.69 -17.30 -8.76
C LEU A 63 -12.58 -16.25 -8.11
N LEU A 64 -13.19 -15.36 -8.89
CA LEU A 64 -14.14 -14.36 -8.39
C LEU A 64 -15.30 -15.02 -7.64
N ASN A 65 -15.85 -16.11 -8.17
CA ASN A 65 -16.96 -16.81 -7.51
C ASN A 65 -16.52 -17.52 -6.21
N ARG A 66 -15.26 -17.95 -6.10
CA ARG A 66 -14.70 -18.63 -4.92
C ARG A 66 -14.20 -17.66 -3.84
N ALA A 67 -14.17 -16.35 -4.13
CA ALA A 67 -13.72 -15.32 -3.21
C ALA A 67 -14.38 -15.47 -1.82
N ARG A 68 -13.54 -15.58 -0.79
CA ARG A 68 -13.94 -15.80 0.62
C ARG A 68 -14.22 -14.47 1.31
N PRO A 69 -15.07 -14.41 2.36
CA PRO A 69 -15.34 -13.16 3.10
C PRO A 69 -14.07 -12.48 3.64
N THR A 70 -13.05 -13.24 4.04
CA THR A 70 -11.76 -12.68 4.47
C THR A 70 -11.00 -11.96 3.35
N GLN A 71 -11.24 -12.33 2.10
CA GLN A 71 -10.71 -11.64 0.91
C GLN A 71 -11.52 -10.37 0.60
N PHE A 72 -12.80 -10.32 0.97
CA PHE A 72 -13.62 -9.11 0.83
C PHE A 72 -13.11 -7.98 1.72
N GLU A 73 -12.74 -8.30 2.96
CA GLU A 73 -12.28 -7.33 3.95
C GLU A 73 -10.94 -6.68 3.62
N GLN A 74 -10.20 -7.23 2.65
CA GLN A 74 -8.93 -6.68 2.18
C GLN A 74 -9.04 -5.93 0.84
N LEU A 75 -10.18 -6.06 0.15
CA LEU A 75 -10.44 -5.30 -1.08
C LEU A 75 -10.89 -3.88 -0.75
N LEU A 76 -10.64 -2.94 -1.65
CA LEU A 76 -11.12 -1.56 -1.53
C LEU A 76 -12.65 -1.52 -1.52
N PRO A 77 -13.29 -0.52 -0.87
CA PRO A 77 -14.76 -0.42 -0.83
C PRO A 77 -15.43 -0.42 -2.22
N ARG A 78 -14.78 0.19 -3.22
CA ARG A 78 -15.22 0.18 -4.62
C ARG A 78 -15.21 -1.23 -5.21
N ASP A 79 -14.13 -1.98 -4.98
CA ASP A 79 -13.93 -3.33 -5.49
C ASP A 79 -14.85 -4.36 -4.81
N ARG A 80 -15.14 -4.14 -3.52
CA ARG A 80 -16.17 -4.90 -2.80
C ARG A 80 -17.53 -4.73 -3.45
N ASN A 81 -17.91 -3.50 -3.78
CA ASN A 81 -19.19 -3.22 -4.44
C ASN A 81 -19.28 -3.90 -5.83
N ILE A 82 -18.19 -3.88 -6.61
CA ILE A 82 -18.09 -4.57 -7.91
C ILE A 82 -18.20 -6.09 -7.74
N LEU A 83 -17.50 -6.66 -6.76
CA LEU A 83 -17.53 -8.10 -6.50
C LEU A 83 -18.89 -8.55 -5.92
N GLU A 84 -19.54 -7.72 -5.11
CA GLU A 84 -20.89 -7.97 -4.60
C GLU A 84 -21.94 -7.95 -5.72
N ALA A 85 -21.86 -6.97 -6.63
CA ALA A 85 -22.72 -6.93 -7.81
C ALA A 85 -22.50 -8.17 -8.69
N PHE A 86 -21.24 -8.57 -8.88
CA PHE A 86 -20.88 -9.80 -9.57
C PHE A 86 -21.44 -11.04 -8.87
N HIS A 87 -21.34 -11.13 -7.54
CA HIS A 87 -21.89 -12.25 -6.77
C HIS A 87 -23.41 -12.30 -6.83
N GLY A 88 -24.09 -11.16 -6.76
CA GLY A 88 -25.54 -11.06 -6.83
C GLY A 88 -26.09 -11.63 -8.12
N VAL A 89 -25.55 -11.19 -9.27
CA VAL A 89 -26.02 -11.59 -10.60
C VAL A 89 -25.49 -12.98 -10.97
N TYR A 90 -24.18 -13.18 -10.89
CA TYR A 90 -23.53 -14.38 -11.42
C TYR A 90 -23.81 -15.64 -10.58
N ARG A 91 -23.93 -15.53 -9.24
CA ARG A 91 -24.28 -16.69 -8.39
C ARG A 91 -25.75 -17.05 -8.50
N ARG A 92 -26.64 -16.07 -8.63
CA ARG A 92 -28.08 -16.30 -8.86
C ARG A 92 -28.29 -17.11 -10.13
N ASP A 93 -27.71 -16.68 -11.23
CA ASP A 93 -27.89 -17.33 -12.53
C ASP A 93 -27.24 -18.73 -12.57
N ARG A 94 -26.11 -18.92 -11.86
CA ARG A 94 -25.49 -20.24 -11.64
C ARG A 94 -26.39 -21.21 -10.88
N ARG A 95 -27.14 -20.73 -9.88
CA ARG A 95 -28.10 -21.55 -9.12
C ARG A 95 -29.27 -22.00 -10.00
N GLN A 96 -29.68 -21.16 -10.95
CA GLN A 96 -30.75 -21.45 -11.91
C GLN A 96 -30.32 -22.39 -13.06
N GLN A 97 -29.02 -22.67 -13.25
CA GLN A 97 -28.51 -23.62 -14.25
C GLN A 97 -27.86 -24.88 -13.62
N PRO A 98 -28.65 -25.77 -12.99
CA PRO A 98 -28.13 -26.92 -12.22
C PRO A 98 -27.33 -27.93 -13.06
N GLY A 99 -27.56 -28.02 -14.38
CA GLY A 99 -26.83 -28.94 -15.29
C GLY A 99 -25.41 -28.52 -15.67
N LYS A 100 -24.98 -27.28 -15.37
CA LYS A 100 -23.63 -26.77 -15.73
C LYS A 100 -22.67 -26.68 -14.53
N LYS A 101 -23.04 -27.22 -13.36
CA LYS A 101 -22.22 -27.18 -12.14
C LYS A 101 -20.82 -27.82 -12.32
N ALA A 102 -20.70 -28.81 -13.21
CA ALA A 102 -19.46 -29.54 -13.48
C ALA A 102 -18.58 -28.94 -14.61
N ARG A 103 -19.05 -27.94 -15.37
CA ARG A 103 -18.25 -27.29 -16.43
C ARG A 103 -17.54 -26.04 -15.90
N ARG A 104 -16.38 -25.71 -16.50
CA ARG A 104 -15.60 -24.49 -16.24
C ARG A 104 -16.53 -23.27 -16.19
N CYS A 105 -16.29 -22.32 -15.28
CA CYS A 105 -17.08 -21.10 -15.19
C CYS A 105 -17.02 -20.35 -16.52
N PRO A 106 -18.16 -20.17 -17.23
CA PRO A 106 -18.19 -19.46 -18.51
C PRO A 106 -18.02 -17.95 -18.29
N ASP A 107 -17.61 -17.25 -19.34
CA ASP A 107 -17.54 -15.78 -19.31
C ASP A 107 -18.93 -15.17 -19.03
N PRO A 108 -19.00 -14.02 -18.33
CA PRO A 108 -20.25 -13.30 -18.09
C PRO A 108 -20.85 -12.84 -19.42
N THR A 109 -22.17 -13.03 -19.58
CA THR A 109 -22.91 -12.55 -20.76
C THR A 109 -23.14 -11.05 -20.70
N GLN A 110 -23.37 -10.43 -21.86
CA GLN A 110 -23.65 -9.00 -21.98
C GLN A 110 -24.80 -8.55 -21.05
N ALA A 111 -25.90 -9.30 -21.03
CA ALA A 111 -27.04 -9.03 -20.15
C ALA A 111 -26.68 -9.07 -18.65
N GLN A 112 -25.74 -9.93 -18.25
CA GLN A 112 -25.27 -9.98 -16.86
C GLN A 112 -24.40 -8.77 -16.51
N LEU A 113 -23.59 -8.28 -17.45
CA LEU A 113 -22.78 -7.07 -17.27
C LEU A 113 -23.65 -5.81 -17.19
N GLU A 114 -24.73 -5.74 -17.98
CA GLU A 114 -25.71 -4.65 -17.93
C GLU A 114 -26.43 -4.60 -16.57
N GLU A 115 -26.85 -5.76 -16.08
CA GLU A 115 -27.49 -5.86 -14.76
C GLU A 115 -26.53 -5.50 -13.61
N MET A 116 -25.27 -5.95 -13.69
CA MET A 116 -24.23 -5.54 -12.74
C MET A 116 -23.97 -4.03 -12.79
N SER A 117 -23.99 -3.43 -13.97
CA SER A 117 -23.82 -1.98 -14.15
C SER A 117 -24.94 -1.19 -13.48
N HIS A 118 -26.20 -1.66 -13.59
CA HIS A 118 -27.35 -1.02 -12.93
C HIS A 118 -27.21 -1.07 -11.40
N LEU A 119 -26.82 -2.22 -10.84
CA LEU A 119 -26.59 -2.38 -9.39
C LEU A 119 -25.43 -1.52 -8.88
N LEU A 120 -24.43 -1.24 -9.72
CA LEU A 120 -23.30 -0.38 -9.36
C LEU A 120 -23.65 1.11 -9.39
N GLN A 121 -24.55 1.53 -10.29
CA GLN A 121 -25.08 2.89 -10.33
C GLN A 121 -25.90 3.21 -9.07
N GLU A 122 -26.73 2.27 -8.60
CA GLU A 122 -27.48 2.41 -7.34
C GLU A 122 -26.54 2.57 -6.12
N LYS A 123 -25.34 2.00 -6.18
CA LYS A 123 -24.31 2.09 -5.13
C LYS A 123 -23.31 3.24 -5.33
N SER A 124 -23.59 4.20 -6.24
CA SER A 124 -22.73 5.35 -6.54
C SER A 124 -21.31 5.01 -7.03
N VAL A 125 -21.13 3.87 -7.71
CA VAL A 125 -19.86 3.49 -8.33
C VAL A 125 -19.91 3.81 -9.83
N ILE A 126 -19.07 4.74 -10.28
CA ILE A 126 -19.01 5.16 -11.69
C ILE A 126 -18.23 4.11 -12.49
N VAL A 127 -18.91 3.44 -13.42
CA VAL A 127 -18.31 2.58 -14.46
C VAL A 127 -18.83 3.08 -15.80
N ASN A 128 -17.93 3.59 -16.65
CA ASN A 128 -18.32 4.34 -17.86
C ASN A 128 -18.65 3.44 -19.06
N SER A 129 -18.33 2.14 -19.01
CA SER A 129 -18.60 1.19 -20.10
C SER A 129 -18.64 -0.27 -19.63
N LEU A 130 -19.42 -1.11 -20.33
CA LEU A 130 -19.50 -2.56 -20.09
C LEU A 130 -18.17 -3.29 -20.37
N VAL A 131 -17.36 -2.76 -21.30
CA VAL A 131 -16.01 -3.29 -21.57
C VAL A 131 -15.11 -3.01 -20.37
N GLN A 132 -15.18 -1.79 -19.83
CA GLN A 132 -14.45 -1.43 -18.61
C GLN A 132 -14.90 -2.29 -17.43
N LEU A 133 -16.20 -2.54 -17.25
CA LEU A 133 -16.69 -3.43 -16.19
C LEU A 133 -16.09 -4.85 -16.30
N ARG A 134 -16.03 -5.40 -17.51
CA ARG A 134 -15.43 -6.72 -17.75
C ARG A 134 -13.94 -6.74 -17.44
N ASP A 135 -13.23 -5.67 -17.79
CA ASP A 135 -11.79 -5.55 -17.53
C ASP A 135 -11.50 -5.34 -16.04
N GLU A 136 -12.33 -4.57 -15.33
CA GLU A 136 -12.27 -4.41 -13.87
C GLU A 136 -12.54 -5.75 -13.16
N LEU A 137 -13.51 -6.55 -13.61
CA LEU A 137 -13.73 -7.89 -13.05
C LEU A 137 -12.53 -8.83 -13.31
N LYS A 138 -11.97 -8.84 -14.53
CA LYS A 138 -10.75 -9.60 -14.83
C LYS A 138 -9.57 -9.12 -13.97
N HIS A 139 -9.50 -7.82 -13.74
CA HIS A 139 -8.49 -7.23 -12.88
C HIS A 139 -8.62 -7.76 -11.44
N LEU A 140 -9.83 -7.72 -10.86
CA LEU A 140 -10.13 -8.30 -9.55
C LEU A 140 -9.81 -9.80 -9.48
N ALA A 141 -10.06 -10.55 -10.55
CA ALA A 141 -9.70 -11.97 -10.60
C ALA A 141 -8.19 -12.19 -10.52
N ARG A 142 -7.38 -11.31 -11.12
CA ARG A 142 -5.91 -11.36 -11.03
C ARG A 142 -5.42 -10.99 -9.64
N VAL A 143 -6.04 -9.99 -9.00
CA VAL A 143 -5.74 -9.61 -7.61
C VAL A 143 -5.99 -10.79 -6.67
N LEU A 144 -7.17 -11.41 -6.75
CA LEU A 144 -7.52 -12.60 -5.97
C LEU A 144 -6.60 -13.78 -6.28
N ARG A 145 -6.19 -13.97 -7.54
CA ARG A 145 -5.23 -15.02 -7.91
C ARG A 145 -3.89 -14.82 -7.22
N ARG A 146 -3.34 -13.60 -7.23
CA ARG A 146 -2.07 -13.28 -6.56
C ARG A 146 -2.15 -13.47 -5.04
N TYR A 147 -3.28 -13.11 -4.45
CA TYR A 147 -3.54 -13.30 -3.04
C TYR A 147 -3.66 -14.79 -2.65
N ASP A 148 -4.37 -15.59 -3.46
CA ASP A 148 -4.46 -17.05 -3.28
C ASP A 148 -3.09 -17.72 -3.42
N ILE A 149 -2.23 -17.22 -4.32
CA ILE A 149 -0.85 -17.66 -4.45
C ILE A 149 -0.09 -17.32 -3.18
N TRP A 150 -0.10 -16.05 -2.76
CA TRP A 150 0.61 -15.56 -1.58
C TRP A 150 0.27 -16.33 -0.29
N ILE A 151 -1.03 -16.57 -0.02
CA ILE A 151 -1.45 -17.38 1.15
C ILE A 151 -0.88 -18.80 1.08
N ARG A 152 -0.81 -19.39 -0.11
CA ARG A 152 -0.41 -20.80 -0.28
C ARG A 152 1.10 -20.98 -0.36
N SER A 153 1.83 -20.03 -0.95
CA SER A 153 3.28 -20.09 -1.10
C SER A 153 4.03 -19.50 0.09
N GLY A 154 3.38 -18.72 0.96
CA GLY A 154 4.02 -18.05 2.11
C GLY A 154 4.97 -16.91 1.74
N PHE A 155 5.13 -16.65 0.44
CA PHE A 155 5.99 -15.63 -0.16
C PHE A 155 5.27 -15.04 -1.38
N PRO A 156 5.49 -13.75 -1.73
CA PRO A 156 4.98 -13.21 -2.98
C PRO A 156 5.54 -14.01 -4.17
N PRO A 157 4.81 -14.15 -5.29
CA PRO A 157 5.31 -14.88 -6.45
C PRO A 157 6.57 -14.21 -7.00
N SER A 158 7.72 -14.81 -6.70
CA SER A 158 9.02 -14.44 -7.25
C SER A 158 9.17 -15.09 -8.62
N GLU A 159 9.27 -14.30 -9.69
CA GLU A 159 9.67 -14.83 -10.98
C GLU A 159 11.16 -15.21 -10.92
N SER A 160 11.48 -16.46 -11.26
CA SER A 160 12.87 -16.91 -11.36
C SER A 160 13.52 -16.27 -12.58
N LEU A 161 14.64 -15.60 -12.38
CA LEU A 161 15.45 -14.95 -13.42
C LEU A 161 16.10 -15.95 -14.40
N GLU A 162 16.04 -17.26 -14.10
CA GLU A 162 16.86 -18.31 -14.74
C GLU A 162 16.11 -19.16 -15.79
N VAL A 163 14.82 -18.94 -16.03
CA VAL A 163 14.09 -19.76 -17.02
C VAL A 163 14.27 -19.18 -18.41
N SER A 164 15.31 -19.63 -19.10
CA SER A 164 15.42 -19.49 -20.55
C SER A 164 14.34 -20.35 -21.21
N ASP A 165 13.51 -19.73 -22.04
CA ASP A 165 12.44 -20.39 -22.78
C ASP A 165 13.06 -21.24 -23.91
N SER A 166 13.06 -22.56 -23.73
CA SER A 166 13.77 -23.51 -24.60
C SER A 166 13.22 -23.61 -26.02
N ASP A 167 12.03 -23.05 -26.30
CA ASP A 167 11.33 -23.24 -27.58
C ASP A 167 11.45 -22.10 -28.58
N THR A 168 12.04 -20.94 -28.23
CA THR A 168 12.06 -19.78 -29.16
C THR A 168 13.42 -19.18 -29.45
N GLY A 169 14.51 -19.56 -28.77
CA GLY A 169 15.87 -19.11 -29.10
C GLY A 169 16.07 -17.58 -29.10
N ARG A 170 15.08 -16.81 -28.66
CA ARG A 170 15.19 -15.38 -28.41
C ARG A 170 15.60 -15.22 -26.96
N ASN A 171 16.71 -14.53 -26.73
CA ASN A 171 16.91 -13.83 -25.47
C ASN A 171 15.61 -13.07 -25.20
N ARG A 172 14.95 -13.38 -24.08
CA ARG A 172 13.76 -12.63 -23.66
C ARG A 172 14.26 -11.19 -23.54
N GLU A 173 13.87 -10.34 -24.48
CA GLU A 173 14.13 -8.91 -24.39
C GLU A 173 13.64 -8.52 -22.99
N LEU A 174 14.58 -8.04 -22.17
CA LEU A 174 14.27 -7.48 -20.87
C LEU A 174 13.07 -6.56 -21.08
N PRO A 175 11.99 -6.68 -20.26
CA PRO A 175 10.92 -5.70 -20.32
C PRO A 175 11.57 -4.33 -20.23
N ASP A 176 11.25 -3.47 -21.21
CA ASP A 176 11.68 -2.07 -21.25
C ASP A 176 11.61 -1.49 -19.82
N GLN A 177 12.67 -0.84 -19.35
CA GLN A 177 12.73 -0.30 -17.98
C GLN A 177 11.59 0.70 -17.70
N ASN A 178 10.90 1.14 -18.76
CA ASN A 178 9.73 2.01 -18.72
C ASN A 178 8.38 1.28 -18.72
N PHE A 179 8.33 -0.05 -18.86
CA PHE A 179 7.11 -0.85 -18.62
C PHE A 179 6.96 -1.10 -17.11
N THR A 180 6.83 -0.03 -16.34
CA THR A 180 6.29 -0.13 -14.98
C THR A 180 4.89 -0.71 -15.10
N ASN A 181 4.68 -1.90 -14.54
CA ASN A 181 3.37 -2.48 -14.32
C ASN A 181 2.43 -1.35 -13.86
N THR A 182 1.37 -1.07 -14.61
CA THR A 182 0.41 0.01 -14.28
C THR A 182 -0.12 -0.11 -12.85
N LEU A 183 -0.11 -1.32 -12.29
CA LEU A 183 -0.45 -1.62 -10.90
C LEU A 183 0.62 -1.22 -9.88
N ASP A 184 1.90 -1.34 -10.21
CA ASP A 184 2.98 -0.80 -9.38
C ASP A 184 2.93 0.72 -9.40
N ALA A 185 2.60 1.33 -10.54
CA ALA A 185 2.43 2.77 -10.64
C ALA A 185 1.23 3.27 -9.82
N ILE A 186 0.07 2.59 -9.91
CA ILE A 186 -1.13 2.94 -9.12
C ILE A 186 -0.89 2.69 -7.63
N ALA A 187 -0.33 1.53 -7.23
CA ALA A 187 -0.03 1.27 -5.82
C ALA A 187 1.02 2.24 -5.26
N ARG A 188 2.02 2.63 -6.05
CA ARG A 188 2.97 3.70 -5.67
C ARG A 188 2.27 5.05 -5.56
N GLN A 189 1.36 5.37 -6.46
CA GLN A 189 0.58 6.61 -6.41
C GLN A 189 -0.36 6.65 -5.20
N GLU A 190 -1.02 5.54 -4.88
CA GLU A 190 -1.90 5.41 -3.70
C GLU A 190 -1.10 5.46 -2.40
N LEU A 191 0.05 4.78 -2.34
CA LEU A 191 0.97 4.86 -1.20
C LEU A 191 1.53 6.28 -1.05
N GLN A 192 1.89 6.93 -2.15
CA GLN A 192 2.35 8.32 -2.15
C GLN A 192 1.25 9.27 -1.70
N GLN A 193 0.00 9.08 -2.13
CA GLN A 193 -1.14 9.88 -1.71
C GLN A 193 -1.45 9.66 -0.22
N PHE A 194 -1.41 8.41 0.24
CA PHE A 194 -1.52 8.08 1.67
C PHE A 194 -0.42 8.76 2.48
N CYS A 195 0.85 8.60 2.09
CA CYS A 195 1.98 9.24 2.75
C CYS A 195 1.87 10.76 2.74
N SER A 196 1.40 11.36 1.64
CA SER A 196 1.19 12.81 1.54
C SER A 196 0.08 13.30 2.48
N GLN A 197 -1.03 12.55 2.59
CA GLN A 197 -2.11 12.87 3.52
C GLN A 197 -1.66 12.71 4.98
N GLN A 198 -0.97 11.62 5.30
CA GLN A 198 -0.43 11.40 6.64
C GLN A 198 0.64 12.43 7.00
N LEU A 199 1.46 12.85 6.03
CA LEU A 199 2.47 13.90 6.23
C LEU A 199 1.84 15.21 6.71
N ILE A 200 0.75 15.67 6.07
CA ILE A 200 0.07 16.90 6.48
C ILE A 200 -0.49 16.77 7.90
N ALA A 201 -1.13 15.64 8.22
CA ALA A 201 -1.65 15.41 9.56
C ALA A 201 -0.53 15.34 10.63
N CYS A 202 0.57 14.65 10.31
CA CYS A 202 1.75 14.60 11.18
C CYS A 202 2.39 15.97 11.36
N LEU A 203 2.41 16.81 10.32
CA LEU A 203 2.93 18.17 10.38
C LEU A 203 2.09 19.02 11.32
N ASP A 204 0.76 18.96 11.25
CA ASP A 204 -0.12 19.69 12.18
C ASP A 204 0.14 19.28 13.63
N LEU A 205 0.20 17.96 13.90
CA LEU A 205 0.51 17.43 15.22
C LEU A 205 1.94 17.80 15.67
N GLY A 206 2.88 17.88 14.74
CA GLY A 206 4.25 18.32 14.98
C GLY A 206 4.32 19.80 15.36
N ILE A 207 3.52 20.65 14.72
CA ILE A 207 3.37 22.08 15.03
C ILE A 207 2.81 22.25 16.44
N GLU A 208 1.70 21.57 16.74
CA GLU A 208 1.07 21.59 18.06
C GLU A 208 2.06 21.18 19.16
N GLN A 209 2.76 20.06 18.98
CA GLN A 209 3.72 19.56 19.96
C GLN A 209 4.95 20.49 20.07
N GLY A 210 5.46 21.00 18.95
CA GLY A 210 6.60 21.91 18.93
C GLY A 210 6.30 23.23 19.66
N LEU A 211 5.09 23.77 19.50
CA LEU A 211 4.63 24.96 20.22
C LEU A 211 4.42 24.69 21.71
N THR A 212 3.77 23.58 22.04
CA THR A 212 3.55 23.15 23.44
C THR A 212 4.88 22.98 24.17
N ASP A 213 5.84 22.28 23.58
CA ASP A 213 7.19 22.09 24.13
C ASP A 213 7.89 23.43 24.35
N ARG A 214 7.74 24.36 23.40
CA ARG A 214 8.37 25.67 23.45
C ARG A 214 7.79 26.54 24.57
N ILE A 215 6.46 26.59 24.68
CA ILE A 215 5.75 27.32 25.72
C ILE A 215 6.12 26.76 27.08
N THR A 216 6.02 25.44 27.26
CA THR A 216 6.38 24.74 28.52
C THR A 216 7.83 25.00 28.92
N LYS A 217 8.76 24.99 27.95
CA LYS A 217 10.18 25.30 28.21
C LYS A 217 10.38 26.76 28.67
N LEU A 218 9.61 27.70 28.14
CA LEU A 218 9.65 29.11 28.56
C LEU A 218 9.02 29.31 29.93
N GLU A 219 7.90 28.67 30.23
CA GLU A 219 7.24 28.72 31.55
C GLU A 219 8.17 28.23 32.66
N ARG A 220 8.95 27.18 32.39
CA ARG A 220 9.96 26.66 33.33
C ARG A 220 11.20 27.54 33.46
N SER A 221 11.36 28.55 32.60
CA SER A 221 12.53 29.43 32.58
C SER A 221 12.40 30.57 33.57
N ARG A 222 13.37 30.71 34.48
CA ARG A 222 13.42 31.80 35.47
C ARG A 222 13.39 33.20 34.86
N SER A 223 13.94 33.40 33.66
CA SER A 223 14.10 34.71 33.03
C SER A 223 13.07 35.02 31.94
N TYR A 224 12.44 34.01 31.35
CA TYR A 224 11.56 34.18 30.19
C TYR A 224 10.11 33.71 30.42
N ALA A 225 9.75 33.18 31.59
CA ALA A 225 8.39 32.71 31.90
C ALA A 225 7.29 33.73 31.59
N ARG A 226 7.51 35.01 31.90
CA ARG A 226 6.56 36.10 31.61
C ARG A 226 6.24 36.31 30.13
N PHE A 227 7.03 35.72 29.23
CA PHE A 227 6.83 35.82 27.78
C PHE A 227 6.21 34.55 27.18
N ALA A 228 5.96 33.50 27.96
CA ALA A 228 5.36 32.26 27.48
C ALA A 228 3.98 32.50 26.82
N SER A 229 3.14 33.32 27.45
CA SER A 229 1.84 33.73 26.91
C SER A 229 1.92 34.56 25.62
N LYS A 230 3.09 35.14 25.32
CA LYS A 230 3.31 35.96 24.12
C LYS A 230 3.87 35.18 22.93
N VAL A 231 4.14 33.88 23.08
CA VAL A 231 4.76 33.05 22.04
C VAL A 231 3.85 32.93 20.82
N ILE A 232 2.57 32.61 21.02
CA ILE A 232 1.60 32.46 19.93
C ILE A 232 1.47 33.75 19.12
N SER A 233 1.20 34.88 19.80
CA SER A 233 1.09 36.18 19.13
C SER A 233 2.40 36.62 18.46
N GLY A 234 3.55 36.31 19.05
CA GLY A 234 4.85 36.64 18.46
C GLY A 234 5.13 35.83 17.19
N LEU A 235 4.80 34.55 17.17
CA LEU A 235 4.95 33.70 15.99
C LEU A 235 3.97 34.11 14.88
N GLU A 236 2.75 34.50 15.23
CA GLU A 236 1.75 35.05 14.29
C GLU A 236 2.29 36.33 13.60
N LEU A 237 2.93 37.21 14.36
CA LEU A 237 3.52 38.44 13.81
C LEU A 237 4.71 38.14 12.88
N ILE A 238 5.53 37.13 13.19
CA ILE A 238 6.64 36.71 12.32
C ILE A 238 6.12 36.06 11.04
N TYR A 239 5.37 34.97 11.18
CA TYR A 239 5.07 34.06 10.08
C TYR A 239 3.90 34.52 9.22
N CYS A 240 2.87 35.12 9.83
CA CYS A 240 1.63 35.46 9.12
C CYS A 240 1.61 36.94 8.70
N HIS A 241 2.28 37.81 9.45
CA HIS A 241 2.31 39.25 9.18
C HIS A 241 3.68 39.76 8.68
N GLY A 242 4.69 38.89 8.59
CA GLY A 242 6.02 39.25 8.08
C GLY A 242 6.74 40.35 8.88
N LYS A 243 6.37 40.57 10.14
CA LYS A 243 6.96 41.61 10.98
C LYS A 243 8.40 41.26 11.33
N SER A 244 9.26 42.26 11.30
CA SER A 244 10.64 42.10 11.75
C SER A 244 10.72 41.94 13.27
N GLN A 245 11.75 41.28 13.75
CA GLN A 245 11.95 41.08 15.19
C GLN A 245 12.08 42.40 15.96
N ALA A 246 12.53 43.49 15.32
CA ALA A 246 12.57 44.82 15.93
C ALA A 246 11.15 45.37 16.15
N GLU A 247 10.27 45.26 15.16
CA GLU A 247 8.85 45.67 15.29
C GLU A 247 8.12 44.84 16.35
N ILE A 248 8.37 43.54 16.37
CA ILE A 248 7.77 42.62 17.36
C ILE A 248 8.22 42.96 18.78
N ALA A 249 9.49 43.36 18.95
CA ALA A 249 9.97 43.78 20.27
C ALA A 249 9.15 44.95 20.81
N SER A 250 8.89 45.95 19.97
CA SER A 250 8.03 47.09 20.33
C SER A 250 6.58 46.68 20.60
N ILE A 251 5.98 45.82 19.76
CA ILE A 251 4.58 45.39 19.90
C ILE A 251 4.36 44.57 21.18
N LEU A 252 5.28 43.65 21.49
CA LEU A 252 5.14 42.72 22.62
C LEU A 252 5.81 43.21 23.91
N GLY A 253 6.34 44.44 23.92
CA GLY A 253 7.01 45.03 25.09
C GLY A 253 8.27 44.27 25.50
N MET A 254 9.06 43.82 24.53
CA MET A 254 10.38 43.22 24.73
C MET A 254 11.46 44.29 24.56
N THR A 255 12.59 44.14 25.26
CA THR A 255 13.65 45.17 25.29
C THR A 255 14.43 45.30 23.99
N ASN A 256 14.63 44.21 23.26
CA ASN A 256 15.38 44.23 22.00
C ASN A 256 15.10 43.01 21.11
N GLN A 257 15.59 43.08 19.87
CA GLN A 257 15.52 41.99 18.89
C GLN A 257 16.11 40.67 19.42
N SER A 258 17.18 40.72 20.23
CA SER A 258 17.81 39.51 20.79
C SER A 258 16.87 38.76 21.73
N GLN A 259 16.08 39.48 22.54
CA GLN A 259 15.06 38.89 23.40
C GLN A 259 13.95 38.21 22.58
N VAL A 260 13.50 38.85 21.49
CA VAL A 260 12.52 38.25 20.56
C VAL A 260 13.07 36.96 19.94
N SER A 261 14.32 36.97 19.47
CA SER A 261 14.96 35.77 18.91
C SER A 261 15.09 34.65 19.93
N ARG A 262 15.37 34.97 21.21
CA ARG A 262 15.49 33.97 22.28
C ARG A 262 14.16 33.44 22.75
N VAL A 263 13.07 34.20 22.66
CA VAL A 263 11.72 33.80 23.07
C VAL A 263 11.03 33.02 21.96
N LEU A 264 11.01 33.54 20.73
CA LEU A 264 10.30 32.91 19.62
C LEU A 264 11.12 31.81 18.94
N ASN A 265 12.45 31.97 18.90
CA ASN A 265 13.43 31.04 18.34
C ASN A 265 12.94 30.22 17.13
N PRO A 266 12.69 30.86 15.98
CA PRO A 266 12.10 30.22 14.79
C PRO A 266 12.86 28.97 14.32
N LYS A 267 14.20 28.97 14.42
CA LYS A 267 15.06 27.84 14.02
C LYS A 267 14.88 26.62 14.92
N ASP A 268 14.87 26.83 16.24
CA ASP A 268 14.64 25.78 17.24
C ASP A 268 13.23 25.21 17.09
N LEU A 269 12.24 26.07 16.85
CA LEU A 269 10.87 25.65 16.58
C LEU A 269 10.79 24.79 15.31
N LEU A 270 11.38 25.23 14.19
CA LEU A 270 11.39 24.47 12.94
C LEU A 270 11.98 23.07 13.14
N ASN A 271 13.15 22.98 13.78
CA ASN A 271 13.82 21.71 14.05
C ASN A 271 12.98 20.80 14.97
N ARG A 272 12.28 21.38 15.95
CA ARG A 272 11.43 20.61 16.86
C ARG A 272 10.19 20.08 16.16
N VAL A 273 9.57 20.90 15.31
CA VAL A 273 8.43 20.48 14.48
C VAL A 273 8.86 19.40 13.50
N ARG A 274 10.02 19.54 12.84
CA ARG A 274 10.62 18.51 11.97
C ARG A 274 10.75 17.18 12.71
N PHE A 275 11.40 17.19 13.88
CA PHE A 275 11.58 16.00 14.70
C PHE A 275 10.25 15.29 14.99
N TRP A 276 9.25 16.02 15.50
CA TRP A 276 7.95 15.43 15.83
C TRP A 276 7.16 14.96 14.60
N THR A 277 7.31 15.64 13.47
CA THR A 277 6.65 15.24 12.21
C THR A 277 7.19 13.90 11.74
N ILE A 278 8.52 13.74 11.71
CA ILE A 278 9.20 12.49 11.33
C ILE A 278 8.85 11.36 12.30
N ASP A 279 8.96 11.63 13.61
CA ASP A 279 8.66 10.65 14.66
C ASP A 279 7.22 10.11 14.57
N LYS A 280 6.23 11.01 14.44
CA LYS A 280 4.83 10.63 14.27
C LYS A 280 4.58 9.87 12.96
N LEU A 281 5.18 10.33 11.86
CA LEU A 281 5.02 9.68 10.56
C LEU A 281 5.62 8.26 10.57
N PHE A 282 6.80 8.10 11.18
CA PHE A 282 7.42 6.80 11.39
C PHE A 282 6.52 5.87 12.20
N HIS A 283 5.92 6.36 13.29
CA HIS A 283 4.99 5.57 14.11
C HIS A 283 3.74 5.15 13.33
N ILE A 284 3.14 6.05 12.53
CA ILE A 284 1.97 5.73 11.69
C ILE A 284 2.30 4.69 10.63
N ILE A 285 3.42 4.87 9.92
CA ILE A 285 3.85 3.94 8.87
C ILE A 285 4.21 2.57 9.46
N SER A 286 4.92 2.56 10.59
CA SER A 286 5.25 1.32 11.30
C SER A 286 4.00 0.59 11.76
N HIS A 287 3.03 1.31 12.34
CA HIS A 287 1.76 0.72 12.78
C HIS A 287 0.94 0.20 11.60
N ALA A 288 0.84 0.95 10.51
CA ALA A 288 0.19 0.49 9.28
C ALA A 288 0.87 -0.79 8.75
N ALA A 289 2.21 -0.83 8.72
CA ALA A 289 2.94 -2.01 8.29
C ALA A 289 2.70 -3.25 9.18
N HIS A 290 2.56 -3.05 10.49
CA HIS A 290 2.16 -4.12 11.40
C HIS A 290 0.72 -4.59 11.15
N GLN A 291 -0.22 -3.68 10.93
CA GLN A 291 -1.63 -4.00 10.67
C GLN A 291 -1.83 -4.76 9.35
N PHE A 292 -1.06 -4.45 8.32
CA PHE A 292 -1.14 -5.11 7.02
C PHE A 292 -0.34 -6.44 6.95
N ASN A 293 0.18 -6.95 8.08
CA ASN A 293 1.09 -8.11 8.12
C ASN A 293 2.29 -7.98 7.16
N LEU A 294 2.66 -6.75 6.79
CA LEU A 294 3.92 -6.48 6.10
C LEU A 294 5.10 -6.80 7.04
N ALA A 295 4.86 -6.83 8.36
CA ALA A 295 5.77 -7.17 9.45
C ALA A 295 6.32 -8.62 9.49
N ASN A 296 6.29 -9.36 8.38
CA ASN A 296 7.41 -10.25 8.04
C ASN A 296 8.64 -9.45 7.53
N MET A 297 8.60 -8.12 7.69
CA MET A 297 9.70 -7.19 7.56
C MET A 297 10.95 -7.80 8.17
N SER A 298 11.98 -7.90 7.33
CA SER A 298 13.29 -8.44 7.64
C SER A 298 13.71 -8.08 9.07
N ARG A 299 14.19 -9.06 9.85
CA ARG A 299 14.83 -8.84 11.17
C ARG A 299 16.17 -8.07 11.05
N ASP A 300 16.44 -7.49 9.89
CA ASP A 300 17.62 -6.71 9.61
C ASP A 300 17.53 -5.34 10.31
N PRO A 301 18.42 -5.05 11.29
CA PRO A 301 18.46 -3.75 11.95
C PRO A 301 18.66 -2.59 10.98
N ASP A 302 19.31 -2.82 9.84
CA ASP A 302 19.58 -1.78 8.85
C ASP A 302 18.33 -1.40 8.05
N TYR A 303 17.29 -2.23 8.04
CA TYR A 303 16.01 -1.92 7.41
C TYR A 303 15.33 -0.70 8.05
N PHE A 304 15.23 -0.66 9.39
CA PHE A 304 14.61 0.45 10.10
C PHE A 304 15.43 1.74 10.00
N ARG A 305 16.76 1.61 9.99
CA ARG A 305 17.68 2.73 9.76
C ARG A 305 17.44 3.33 8.37
N ASN A 306 17.43 2.49 7.34
CA ASN A 306 17.18 2.92 5.97
C ASN A 306 15.79 3.55 5.85
N LEU A 307 14.76 2.96 6.46
CA LEU A 307 13.40 3.53 6.44
C LEU A 307 13.36 4.92 7.08
N MET A 308 14.01 5.09 8.23
CA MET A 308 14.10 6.40 8.89
C MET A 308 14.81 7.41 7.99
N GLU A 309 15.97 7.07 7.44
CA GLU A 309 16.73 7.95 6.52
C GLU A 309 15.91 8.36 5.29
N HIS A 310 15.16 7.43 4.69
CA HIS A 310 14.28 7.73 3.56
C HIS A 310 13.11 8.63 3.97
N LEU A 311 12.55 8.43 5.16
CA LEU A 311 11.49 9.29 5.68
C LEU A 311 12.00 10.70 5.99
N GLU A 312 13.18 10.83 6.58
CA GLU A 312 13.80 12.13 6.82
C GLU A 312 14.01 12.89 5.51
N ALA A 313 14.59 12.24 4.50
CA ALA A 313 14.83 12.84 3.20
C ALA A 313 13.52 13.27 2.51
N PHE A 314 12.48 12.44 2.59
CA PHE A 314 11.15 12.75 2.04
C PHE A 314 10.52 13.96 2.74
N VAL A 315 10.45 13.95 4.08
CA VAL A 315 9.84 15.02 4.87
C VAL A 315 10.59 16.34 4.68
N ASP A 316 11.92 16.30 4.57
CA ASP A 316 12.73 17.48 4.30
C ASP A 316 12.46 18.06 2.91
N ALA A 317 12.41 17.22 1.88
CA ALA A 317 12.13 17.66 0.51
C ALA A 317 10.74 18.28 0.38
N GLU A 318 9.73 17.68 1.01
CA GLU A 318 8.33 18.11 0.86
C GLU A 318 7.96 19.32 1.75
N VAL A 319 8.64 19.53 2.88
CA VAL A 319 8.21 20.53 3.88
C VAL A 319 9.33 21.45 4.34
N PHE A 320 10.47 20.90 4.78
CA PHE A 320 11.41 21.65 5.62
C PHE A 320 12.55 22.34 4.86
N GLN A 321 12.88 21.92 3.64
CA GLN A 321 13.89 22.60 2.81
C GLN A 321 13.47 24.04 2.47
N GLU A 322 12.23 24.20 1.97
CA GLU A 322 11.69 25.53 1.65
C GLU A 322 11.55 26.39 2.91
N ALA A 323 11.01 25.81 4.00
CA ALA A 323 10.87 26.51 5.27
C ALA A 323 12.21 26.96 5.87
N ALA A 324 13.26 26.15 5.78
CA ALA A 324 14.60 26.51 6.22
C ALA A 324 15.17 27.67 5.38
N ALA A 325 14.97 27.63 4.06
CA ALA A 325 15.38 28.71 3.16
C ALA A 325 14.65 30.02 3.48
N GLU A 326 13.35 29.98 3.77
CA GLU A 326 12.55 31.14 4.20
C GLU A 326 13.11 31.79 5.48
N ILE A 327 13.41 30.99 6.51
CA ILE A 327 13.96 31.49 7.77
C ILE A 327 15.36 32.10 7.58
N MET A 328 16.16 31.56 6.65
CA MET A 328 17.52 32.04 6.38
C MET A 328 17.57 33.30 5.51
N THR A 329 16.65 33.46 4.55
CA THR A 329 16.69 34.56 3.58
C THR A 329 16.11 35.88 4.09
N GLY A 330 15.38 35.89 5.21
CA GLY A 330 15.11 37.08 6.02
C GLY A 330 14.67 38.32 5.25
N LYS A 331 13.35 38.49 5.08
CA LYS A 331 12.62 39.57 4.34
C LYS A 331 12.61 39.39 2.81
N LYS A 332 11.41 39.06 2.30
CA LYS A 332 10.90 39.18 0.91
C LYS A 332 10.76 37.91 0.05
N CYS A 333 11.09 36.72 0.53
CA CYS A 333 10.48 35.54 -0.09
C CYS A 333 9.04 35.44 0.42
N SER A 334 8.09 35.28 -0.49
CA SER A 334 6.70 34.97 -0.18
C SER A 334 6.68 33.83 0.84
N THR A 335 6.26 34.12 2.07
CA THR A 335 6.09 33.17 3.18
C THR A 335 4.96 32.23 2.83
N ASN A 336 5.25 31.28 1.94
CA ASN A 336 4.24 30.44 1.31
C ASN A 336 4.63 28.96 1.33
N SER A 337 5.72 28.61 2.02
CA SER A 337 6.02 27.21 2.30
C SER A 337 4.86 26.53 3.01
N LEU A 338 4.73 25.23 2.76
CA LEU A 338 3.71 24.41 3.39
C LEU A 338 3.78 24.53 4.93
N TYR A 339 4.99 24.54 5.50
CA TYR A 339 5.20 24.76 6.94
C TYR A 339 4.56 26.06 7.42
N THR A 340 4.86 27.19 6.77
CA THR A 340 4.37 28.51 7.17
C THR A 340 2.84 28.60 7.05
N GLN A 341 2.26 28.05 5.97
CA GLN A 341 0.80 28.00 5.80
C GLN A 341 0.11 27.20 6.91
N ARG A 342 0.62 26.00 7.22
CA ARG A 342 0.05 25.15 8.29
C ARG A 342 0.22 25.81 9.66
N LEU A 343 1.38 26.41 9.93
CA LEU A 343 1.65 27.10 11.18
C LEU A 343 0.69 28.28 11.39
N CYS A 344 0.48 29.12 10.37
CA CYS A 344 -0.46 30.23 10.46
C CYS A 344 -1.89 29.77 10.72
N ARG A 345 -2.37 28.73 10.02
CA ARG A 345 -3.68 28.14 10.28
C ARG A 345 -3.82 27.65 11.73
N TYR A 346 -2.79 27.01 12.27
CA TYR A 346 -2.81 26.55 13.65
C TYR A 346 -2.86 27.71 14.64
N LEU A 347 -2.05 28.76 14.42
CA LEU A 347 -1.99 29.94 15.29
C LEU A 347 -3.31 30.73 15.29
N GLU A 348 -3.99 30.84 14.15
CA GLU A 348 -5.32 31.44 14.04
C GLU A 348 -6.36 30.67 14.87
N LYS A 349 -6.38 29.33 14.75
CA LYS A 349 -7.27 28.47 15.52
C LYS A 349 -7.01 28.58 17.02
N ALA A 350 -5.75 28.51 17.44
CA ALA A 350 -5.36 28.60 18.84
C ALA A 350 -5.75 29.95 19.49
N LYS A 351 -5.92 31.01 18.70
CA LYS A 351 -6.35 32.33 19.19
C LYS A 351 -7.87 32.39 19.43
N GLN A 352 -8.66 31.75 18.56
CA GLN A 352 -10.11 31.63 18.73
C GLN A 352 -10.45 30.83 19.99
N GLU A 353 -9.75 29.73 20.25
CA GLU A 353 -9.94 28.91 21.45
C GLU A 353 -9.52 29.59 22.77
N ASN A 354 -8.74 30.68 22.71
CA ASN A 354 -8.36 31.48 23.89
C ASN A 354 -9.21 32.75 24.07
N HIS A 355 -10.14 33.03 23.13
CA HIS A 355 -11.06 34.18 23.21
C HIS A 355 -12.49 33.80 23.60
N ASP A 356 -12.82 32.52 23.52
CA ASP A 356 -13.96 31.89 24.20
C ASP A 356 -13.55 31.42 25.62
#